data_AF-A0A818JAN2-F1
#
_entry.id   AF-A0A818JAN2-F1
#
_cell.length_a   1.000
_cell.length_b   1.000
_cell.length_c   1.000
_cell.angle_alpha   90.00
_cell.angle_beta   90.00
_cell.angle_gamma   90.00
#
_symmetry.space_group_name_H-M   'P 1'
#
loop_
_entity.id
_entity.type
_entity.pdbx_description
1 polymer ?
#
loop_
_entity_poly.entity_id
_entity_poly.type
_entity_poly.pdbx_seq_one_letter_code
_entity_poly.pdbx_strand_id
1 'polypeptide(L)'
;MSNLSTSRTQDEEIIYKTQERKNLTTNNYDNINGNSSENYIENFTNLSNTEKSLVLHRVAQNLKTKPIRKEPKLDDDFNERILDLLKNDVYDEISQSPFTDNSLHIIKNDNILNKICNEIIDILHQWFNNKHKLCTFFNHSLPQSIRFVSWYSYLSNNREKFLNDLATHPRSVLSPMDSEIQRNSDRLIATLPSAPDMINSKGNMNAVKAILSYHRSLFPHRYDLVNAEYYYVIPIILSHNTPLASSEESYLTSVAILIEMYQTFLETMPSILRKIYSNNSKEELEPWFCEVENHLKNIDQSFYKHIQKILRSSRCLITDPLLFVWDQYLVTRNISGFHNELLPAIATAIIIALKDLLMECKKTSEIEIIIQNKSTIIETHQLQSIIAQFFLPNLTNRITAPIGQQPNNSSRQIPDMKMNPVYDFLSTITETCNRVVHGKGENNATLDEQTQNDIYIHKFDLKMAEREVTRKTLNINEYDALTFEQQQRYNQEMTEVMKKRIHHRYANELK
;
A
#
# COMPACT_ATOMS: atom_id res chain seq x y z
N MET A 1 24.58 65.66 -37.14
CA MET A 1 23.25 65.89 -36.53
C MET A 1 22.26 64.96 -37.19
N SER A 2 21.84 63.89 -36.49
CA SER A 2 20.57 63.16 -36.67
C SER A 2 20.67 61.80 -35.97
N ASN A 3 20.15 61.67 -34.76
CA ASN A 3 19.76 60.41 -34.10
C ASN A 3 19.00 60.78 -32.82
N LEU A 4 17.68 60.96 -32.91
CA LEU A 4 16.84 61.23 -31.72
C LEU A 4 15.35 60.88 -31.92
N SER A 5 15.02 59.98 -32.85
CA SER A 5 13.63 59.64 -33.18
C SER A 5 13.24 58.16 -33.00
N THR A 6 14.15 57.28 -32.55
CA THR A 6 13.85 55.84 -32.44
C THR A 6 13.62 55.31 -31.02
N SER A 7 13.91 56.08 -29.95
CA SER A 7 13.69 55.59 -28.58
C SER A 7 12.30 55.88 -28.02
N ARG A 8 11.59 56.89 -28.57
CA ARG A 8 10.32 57.37 -27.99
C ARG A 8 9.13 56.45 -28.28
N THR A 9 9.16 55.72 -29.39
CA THR A 9 8.08 54.81 -29.80
C THR A 9 8.11 53.46 -29.08
N GLN A 10 9.28 52.99 -28.60
CA GLN A 10 9.36 51.75 -27.81
C GLN A 10 8.92 51.96 -26.37
N ASP A 11 9.21 53.12 -25.78
CA ASP A 11 8.81 53.41 -24.39
C ASP A 11 7.29 53.63 -24.27
N GLU A 12 6.65 54.25 -25.26
CA GLU A 12 5.19 54.44 -25.28
C GLU A 12 4.43 53.10 -25.46
N GLU A 13 4.96 52.17 -26.24
CA GLU A 13 4.34 50.84 -26.44
C GLU A 13 4.45 49.95 -25.19
N ILE A 14 5.56 50.07 -24.44
CA ILE A 14 5.77 49.36 -23.16
C ILE A 14 4.86 49.94 -22.07
N ILE A 15 4.69 51.27 -22.02
CA ILE A 15 3.78 51.91 -21.07
C ILE A 15 2.32 51.51 -21.35
N TYR A 16 1.91 51.48 -22.62
CA TYR A 16 0.55 51.09 -23.00
C TYR A 16 0.23 49.63 -22.64
N LYS A 17 1.15 48.69 -22.95
CA LYS A 17 1.01 47.27 -22.58
C LYS A 17 1.04 47.03 -21.07
N THR A 18 1.74 47.87 -20.31
CA THR A 18 1.79 47.75 -18.85
C THR A 18 0.51 48.29 -18.19
N GLN A 19 -0.10 49.33 -18.76
CA GLN A 19 -1.34 49.91 -18.25
C GLN A 19 -2.56 49.04 -18.58
N GLU A 20 -2.60 48.46 -19.79
CA GLU A 20 -3.64 47.51 -20.21
C GLU A 20 -3.59 46.22 -19.36
N ARG A 21 -2.38 45.74 -19.06
CA ARG A 21 -2.18 44.58 -18.18
C ARG A 21 -2.61 44.89 -16.74
N LYS A 22 -2.33 46.09 -16.20
CA LYS A 22 -2.82 46.53 -14.88
C LYS A 22 -4.34 46.63 -14.82
N ASN A 23 -4.98 47.17 -15.86
CA ASN A 23 -6.43 47.30 -15.91
C ASN A 23 -7.12 45.93 -16.04
N LEU A 24 -6.51 44.97 -16.74
CA LEU A 24 -6.97 43.58 -16.80
C LEU A 24 -6.85 42.85 -15.45
N THR A 25 -5.77 43.08 -14.69
CA THR A 25 -5.63 42.47 -13.36
C THR A 25 -6.62 43.07 -12.35
N THR A 26 -6.91 44.38 -12.42
CA THR A 26 -7.86 45.04 -11.52
C THR A 26 -9.31 44.64 -11.83
N ASN A 27 -9.72 44.60 -13.11
CA ASN A 27 -11.08 44.17 -13.49
C ASN A 27 -11.35 42.69 -13.19
N ASN A 28 -10.34 41.81 -13.31
CA ASN A 28 -10.52 40.40 -12.94
C ASN A 28 -10.55 40.20 -11.42
N TYR A 29 -9.83 41.03 -10.64
CA TYR A 29 -9.88 40.97 -9.18
C TYR A 29 -11.23 41.40 -8.60
N ASP A 30 -11.84 42.45 -9.15
CA ASP A 30 -13.14 42.94 -8.69
C ASP A 30 -14.29 42.00 -9.09
N ASN A 31 -14.17 41.31 -10.24
CA ASN A 31 -15.13 40.28 -10.66
C ASN A 31 -15.03 38.97 -9.85
N ILE A 32 -13.84 38.62 -9.34
CA ILE A 32 -13.64 37.41 -8.51
C ILE A 32 -14.07 37.66 -7.05
N ASN A 33 -13.87 38.87 -6.52
CA ASN A 33 -14.29 39.20 -5.16
C ASN A 33 -15.79 39.47 -5.01
N GLY A 34 -16.51 39.82 -6.08
CA GLY A 34 -17.93 40.16 -6.01
C GLY A 34 -18.90 38.97 -5.98
N ASN A 35 -18.52 37.80 -6.51
CA ASN A 35 -19.48 36.69 -6.70
C ASN A 35 -19.01 35.30 -6.21
N SER A 36 -17.75 35.13 -5.78
CA SER A 36 -17.18 33.78 -5.56
C SER A 36 -16.74 33.48 -4.13
N SER A 37 -16.55 34.47 -3.26
CA SER A 37 -15.97 34.26 -1.93
C SER A 37 -17.01 34.16 -0.80
N GLU A 38 -18.20 34.74 -0.95
CA GLU A 38 -19.24 34.67 0.10
C GLU A 38 -20.05 33.36 0.06
N ASN A 39 -20.32 32.78 -1.12
CA ASN A 39 -21.17 31.58 -1.22
C ASN A 39 -20.50 30.25 -0.81
N TYR A 40 -19.17 30.13 -0.84
CA TYR A 40 -18.49 28.85 -0.57
C TYR A 40 -17.85 28.77 0.82
N ILE A 41 -17.78 29.89 1.56
CA ILE A 41 -17.29 29.94 2.94
C ILE A 41 -18.40 29.56 3.95
N GLU A 42 -19.67 29.58 3.53
CA GLU A 42 -20.78 29.00 4.29
C GLU A 42 -20.67 27.47 4.44
N ASN A 43 -19.96 26.79 3.53
CA ASN A 43 -19.73 25.34 3.59
C ASN A 43 -18.75 24.89 4.69
N PHE A 44 -18.05 25.81 5.34
CA PHE A 44 -17.24 25.54 6.53
C PHE A 44 -18.02 25.89 7.78
N THR A 45 -19.07 25.12 8.08
CA THR A 45 -19.99 25.39 9.20
C THR A 45 -19.33 25.29 10.58
N ASN A 46 -18.16 24.67 10.68
CA ASN A 46 -17.49 24.38 11.96
C ASN A 46 -16.38 25.39 12.35
N LEU A 47 -16.12 26.42 11.54
CA LEU A 47 -15.12 27.45 11.85
C LEU A 47 -15.81 28.72 12.37
N SER A 48 -15.29 29.30 13.44
CA SER A 48 -15.74 30.61 13.91
C SER A 48 -15.39 31.68 12.88
N ASN A 49 -16.14 32.79 12.86
CA ASN A 49 -15.89 33.91 11.92
C ASN A 49 -14.49 34.52 12.10
N THR A 50 -13.93 34.41 13.31
CA THR A 50 -12.53 34.73 13.62
C THR A 50 -11.54 33.78 12.97
N GLU A 51 -11.81 32.48 12.92
CA GLU A 51 -10.94 31.49 12.26
C GLU A 51 -11.03 31.56 10.74
N LYS A 52 -12.24 31.79 10.20
CA LYS A 52 -12.46 32.04 8.77
C LYS A 52 -11.69 33.27 8.29
N SER A 53 -11.73 34.35 9.07
CA SER A 53 -10.96 35.58 8.75
C SER A 53 -9.45 35.40 8.92
N LEU A 54 -8.99 34.56 9.86
CA LEU A 54 -7.56 34.22 10.03
C LEU A 54 -7.01 33.36 8.87
N VAL A 55 -7.82 32.42 8.38
CA VAL A 55 -7.51 31.62 7.18
C VAL A 55 -7.46 32.52 5.95
N LEU A 56 -8.43 33.41 5.75
CA LEU A 56 -8.42 34.37 4.66
C LEU A 56 -7.23 35.34 4.74
N HIS A 57 -6.88 35.82 5.94
CA HIS A 57 -5.74 36.70 6.14
C HIS A 57 -4.40 35.99 5.88
N ARG A 58 -4.25 34.72 6.26
CA ARG A 58 -3.04 33.92 5.94
C ARG A 58 -2.93 33.60 4.45
N VAL A 59 -4.04 33.28 3.79
CA VAL A 59 -4.08 33.07 2.33
C VAL A 59 -3.71 34.37 1.61
N ALA A 60 -4.26 35.51 2.03
CA ALA A 60 -3.94 36.82 1.47
C ALA A 60 -2.49 37.27 1.76
N GLN A 61 -1.90 36.88 2.90
CA GLN A 61 -0.49 37.12 3.21
C GLN A 61 0.44 36.24 2.36
N ASN A 62 0.11 34.96 2.18
CA ASN A 62 0.92 34.02 1.39
C ASN A 62 0.90 34.38 -0.11
N LEU A 63 -0.20 34.96 -0.60
CA LEU A 63 -0.27 35.49 -1.97
C LEU A 63 0.53 36.78 -2.18
N LYS A 64 0.88 37.52 -1.12
CA LYS A 64 1.58 38.81 -1.20
C LYS A 64 3.09 38.73 -1.08
N THR A 65 3.68 37.59 -0.70
CA THR A 65 5.13 37.50 -0.48
C THR A 65 5.82 36.47 -1.38
N LYS A 66 6.44 36.96 -2.45
CA LYS A 66 7.81 36.54 -2.78
C LYS A 66 8.70 37.78 -2.66
N PRO A 67 9.73 37.74 -1.80
CA PRO A 67 11.04 37.37 -2.34
C PRO A 67 11.93 36.48 -1.43
N ILE A 68 12.85 35.83 -2.14
CA ILE A 68 14.10 35.10 -1.84
C ILE A 68 14.71 35.17 -0.41
N ARG A 69 15.10 33.95 0.07
CA ARG A 69 16.10 33.55 1.09
C ARG A 69 15.79 33.74 2.59
N LYS A 70 15.58 32.59 3.26
CA LYS A 70 16.48 31.95 4.26
C LYS A 70 16.15 30.45 4.25
N GLU A 71 17.13 29.57 4.48
CA GLU A 71 16.88 28.12 4.60
C GLU A 71 15.75 27.86 5.61
N PRO A 72 14.62 27.25 5.20
CA PRO A 72 13.52 26.98 6.11
C PRO A 72 13.87 25.79 7.00
N LYS A 73 13.36 25.80 8.22
CA LYS A 73 13.40 24.63 9.10
C LYS A 73 12.58 23.53 8.45
N LEU A 74 13.21 22.37 8.25
CA LEU A 74 12.74 21.25 7.43
C LEU A 74 11.37 20.68 7.81
N ASP A 75 10.86 20.97 9.02
CA ASP A 75 9.61 20.38 9.54
C ASP A 75 8.33 21.17 9.14
N ASP A 76 8.39 22.47 8.87
CA ASP A 76 7.20 23.30 8.57
C ASP A 76 6.90 23.44 7.05
N ASP A 77 7.91 23.27 6.20
CA ASP A 77 7.82 23.40 4.72
C ASP A 77 7.13 22.19 4.04
N PHE A 78 7.07 21.05 4.74
CA PHE A 78 6.57 19.79 4.20
C PHE A 78 5.05 19.77 4.00
N ASN A 79 4.32 20.18 5.05
CA ASN A 79 2.86 20.22 5.02
C ASN A 79 2.37 21.25 4.00
N GLU A 80 3.04 22.40 3.88
CA GLU A 80 2.70 23.42 2.87
C GLU A 80 3.00 22.93 1.46
N ARG A 81 4.11 22.24 1.22
CA ARG A 81 4.49 21.77 -0.11
C ARG A 81 3.58 20.65 -0.62
N ILE A 82 3.16 19.70 0.22
CA ILE A 82 2.16 18.69 -0.19
C ILE A 82 0.76 19.30 -0.31
N LEU A 83 0.38 20.24 0.56
CA LEU A 83 -0.90 20.94 0.43
C LEU A 83 -0.95 21.78 -0.85
N ASP A 84 0.13 22.45 -1.24
CA ASP A 84 0.23 23.19 -2.51
C ASP A 84 0.17 22.23 -3.71
N LEU A 85 0.78 21.05 -3.63
CA LEU A 85 0.71 20.04 -4.69
C LEU A 85 -0.70 19.44 -4.81
N LEU A 86 -1.34 19.08 -3.69
CA LEU A 86 -2.72 18.60 -3.67
C LEU A 86 -3.73 19.69 -4.08
N LYS A 87 -3.43 20.97 -3.82
CA LYS A 87 -4.32 22.08 -4.19
C LYS A 87 -4.12 22.61 -5.59
N ASN A 88 -2.91 22.55 -6.16
CA ASN A 88 -2.67 23.10 -7.49
C ASN A 88 -2.75 22.00 -8.55
N ASP A 89 -2.06 20.87 -8.38
CA ASP A 89 -1.99 19.87 -9.44
C ASP A 89 -3.27 19.02 -9.52
N VAL A 90 -3.80 18.56 -8.38
CA VAL A 90 -5.03 17.76 -8.37
C VAL A 90 -6.25 18.63 -8.72
N TYR A 91 -6.26 19.90 -8.32
CA TYR A 91 -7.36 20.83 -8.61
C TYR A 91 -7.35 21.30 -10.06
N ASP A 92 -6.19 21.65 -10.63
CA ASP A 92 -6.07 22.06 -12.04
C ASP A 92 -6.41 20.90 -12.98
N GLU A 93 -6.06 19.67 -12.62
CA GLU A 93 -6.30 18.48 -13.44
C GLU A 93 -7.75 17.97 -13.34
N ILE A 94 -8.40 18.12 -12.17
CA ILE A 94 -9.84 17.87 -11.98
C ILE A 94 -10.69 18.97 -12.67
N SER A 95 -10.29 20.23 -12.56
CA SER A 95 -11.07 21.37 -13.09
C SER A 95 -10.97 21.51 -14.63
N GLN A 96 -9.90 20.99 -15.25
CA GLN A 96 -9.73 21.02 -16.71
C GLN A 96 -10.33 19.79 -17.43
N SER A 97 -10.94 18.86 -16.71
CA SER A 97 -11.44 17.59 -17.26
C SER A 97 -12.96 17.65 -17.57
N PRO A 98 -13.41 17.48 -18.83
CA PRO A 98 -14.82 17.23 -19.12
C PRO A 98 -15.28 15.87 -18.53
N PHE A 99 -16.37 15.88 -17.76
CA PHE A 99 -16.94 14.76 -16.97
C PHE A 99 -17.62 13.66 -17.82
N THR A 100 -17.02 13.19 -18.91
CA THR A 100 -17.77 12.38 -19.90
C THR A 100 -17.49 10.87 -19.94
N ASP A 101 -16.73 10.27 -19.02
CA ASP A 101 -16.53 8.80 -19.06
C ASP A 101 -16.10 8.19 -17.71
N ASN A 102 -16.87 7.22 -17.17
CA ASN A 102 -16.57 6.53 -15.90
C ASN A 102 -15.30 5.67 -15.97
N SER A 103 -14.93 5.20 -17.17
CA SER A 103 -13.68 4.45 -17.40
C SER A 103 -12.43 5.33 -17.29
N LEU A 104 -12.54 6.61 -17.67
CA LEU A 104 -11.48 7.61 -17.49
C LEU A 104 -11.31 8.01 -16.03
N HIS A 105 -12.35 7.92 -15.19
CA HIS A 105 -12.27 8.27 -13.77
C HIS A 105 -11.35 7.32 -12.98
N ILE A 106 -11.40 6.01 -13.24
CA ILE A 106 -10.55 5.01 -12.59
C ILE A 106 -9.08 5.23 -12.99
N ILE A 107 -8.82 5.38 -14.30
CA ILE A 107 -7.46 5.61 -14.83
C ILE A 107 -6.89 6.95 -14.33
N LYS A 108 -7.72 7.99 -14.19
CA LYS A 108 -7.31 9.30 -13.66
C LYS A 108 -7.00 9.26 -12.17
N ASN A 109 -7.80 8.56 -11.37
CA ASN A 109 -7.55 8.37 -9.94
C ASN A 109 -6.23 7.60 -9.72
N ASP A 110 -5.96 6.59 -10.54
CA ASP A 110 -4.69 5.86 -10.49
C ASP A 110 -3.49 6.76 -10.86
N ASN A 111 -3.63 7.64 -11.85
CA ASN A 111 -2.57 8.60 -12.21
C ASN A 111 -2.29 9.61 -11.09
N ILE A 112 -3.33 10.16 -10.47
CA ILE A 112 -3.20 11.08 -9.33
C ILE A 112 -2.56 10.37 -8.14
N LEU A 113 -3.02 9.16 -7.81
CA LEU A 113 -2.44 8.36 -6.74
C LEU A 113 -0.98 8.01 -7.03
N ASN A 114 -0.64 7.63 -8.26
CA ASN A 114 0.75 7.35 -8.65
C ASN A 114 1.63 8.60 -8.52
N LYS A 115 1.14 9.78 -8.92
CA LYS A 115 1.88 11.04 -8.77
C LYS A 115 2.09 11.40 -7.30
N ILE A 116 1.05 11.31 -6.47
CA ILE A 116 1.15 11.50 -5.02
C ILE A 116 2.14 10.50 -4.41
N CYS A 117 2.08 9.23 -4.83
CA CYS A 117 2.97 8.21 -4.32
C CYS A 117 4.42 8.45 -4.73
N ASN A 118 4.69 8.90 -5.95
CA ASN A 118 6.05 9.24 -6.39
C ASN A 118 6.64 10.40 -5.57
N GLU A 119 5.85 11.41 -5.27
CA GLU A 119 6.28 12.50 -4.39
C GLU A 119 6.51 12.01 -2.95
N ILE A 120 5.62 11.16 -2.42
CA ILE A 120 5.82 10.50 -1.11
C ILE A 120 7.11 9.67 -1.13
N ILE A 121 7.42 8.98 -2.22
CA ILE A 121 8.65 8.22 -2.40
C ILE A 121 9.87 9.15 -2.36
N ASP A 122 9.86 10.27 -3.07
CA ASP A 122 10.95 11.26 -3.05
C ASP A 122 11.17 11.84 -1.65
N ILE A 123 10.08 12.07 -0.93
CA ILE A 123 10.11 12.49 0.47
C ILE A 123 10.68 11.38 1.35
N LEU A 124 10.23 10.13 1.20
CA LEU A 124 10.72 8.99 1.99
C LEU A 124 12.21 8.74 1.73
N HIS A 125 12.68 8.96 0.51
CA HIS A 125 14.11 8.95 0.17
C HIS A 125 14.88 10.05 0.92
N GLN A 126 14.32 11.25 1.03
CA GLN A 126 14.90 12.35 1.83
C GLN A 126 14.77 12.11 3.35
N TRP A 127 13.78 11.32 3.77
CA TRP A 127 13.37 11.09 5.15
C TRP A 127 13.79 9.73 5.70
N PHE A 128 14.86 9.14 5.16
CA PHE A 128 15.37 7.86 5.65
C PHE A 128 15.62 7.85 7.17
N ASN A 129 16.02 9.00 7.74
CA ASN A 129 16.22 9.20 9.18
C ASN A 129 14.90 9.26 9.98
N ASN A 130 13.78 9.57 9.33
CA ASN A 130 12.46 9.71 9.91
C ASN A 130 11.57 8.48 9.68
N LYS A 131 12.12 7.35 9.23
CA LYS A 131 11.34 6.13 8.96
C LYS A 131 10.45 5.67 10.13
N HIS A 132 10.82 5.98 11.38
CA HIS A 132 9.98 5.72 12.55
C HIS A 132 8.56 6.34 12.46
N LYS A 133 8.38 7.42 11.68
CA LYS A 133 7.06 8.04 11.43
C LYS A 133 6.13 7.16 10.60
N LEU A 134 6.65 6.16 9.87
CA LEU A 134 5.83 5.17 9.16
C LEU A 134 4.99 4.30 10.12
N CYS A 135 5.28 4.31 11.44
CA CYS A 135 4.39 3.69 12.43
C CYS A 135 2.98 4.31 12.46
N THR A 136 2.77 5.49 11.85
CA THR A 136 1.43 6.05 11.65
C THR A 136 0.53 5.16 10.80
N PHE A 137 1.11 4.34 9.92
CA PHE A 137 0.39 3.32 9.16
C PHE A 137 0.17 2.02 9.95
N PHE A 138 0.39 2.02 11.27
CA PHE A 138 0.10 0.86 12.09
C PHE A 138 -1.39 0.50 12.01
N ASN A 139 -1.66 -0.79 11.80
CA ASN A 139 -2.96 -1.36 11.46
C ASN A 139 -3.56 -0.89 10.13
N HIS A 140 -2.76 -0.27 9.25
CA HIS A 140 -3.14 0.10 7.89
C HIS A 140 -2.27 -0.65 6.87
N SER A 141 -2.87 -1.06 5.76
CA SER A 141 -2.12 -1.61 4.63
C SER A 141 -1.37 -0.49 3.92
N LEU A 142 -0.11 -0.72 3.58
CA LEU A 142 0.62 0.26 2.78
C LEU A 142 0.12 0.19 1.32
N PRO A 143 -0.06 1.33 0.64
CA PRO A 143 -0.21 1.34 -0.81
C PRO A 143 1.01 0.68 -1.48
N GLN A 144 0.81 -0.08 -2.56
CA GLN A 144 1.87 -0.86 -3.21
C GLN A 144 3.09 -0.01 -3.62
N SER A 145 2.83 1.18 -4.14
CA SER A 145 3.84 2.18 -4.50
C SER A 145 4.73 2.59 -3.32
N ILE A 146 4.13 2.79 -2.14
CA ILE A 146 4.82 3.19 -0.91
C ILE A 146 5.49 1.99 -0.23
N ARG A 147 4.90 0.80 -0.36
CA ARG A 147 5.35 -0.44 0.28
C ARG A 147 6.82 -0.73 -0.03
N PHE A 148 7.20 -0.79 -1.31
CA PHE A 148 8.57 -1.12 -1.70
C PHE A 148 9.59 -0.18 -1.04
N VAL A 149 9.35 1.13 -1.13
CA VAL A 149 10.27 2.16 -0.63
C VAL A 149 10.33 2.15 0.89
N SER A 150 9.18 1.95 1.54
CA SER A 150 9.09 1.79 2.99
C SER A 150 9.89 0.58 3.45
N TRP A 151 9.64 -0.59 2.86
CA TRP A 151 10.33 -1.84 3.20
C TRP A 151 11.83 -1.74 2.94
N TYR A 152 12.22 -1.20 1.78
CA TYR A 152 13.61 -0.92 1.45
C TYR A 152 14.27 -0.03 2.51
N SER A 153 13.59 1.00 3.03
CA SER A 153 14.16 1.86 4.08
C SER A 153 14.43 1.14 5.42
N TYR A 154 13.69 0.07 5.70
CA TYR A 154 13.93 -0.79 6.86
C TYR A 154 14.96 -1.88 6.57
N LEU A 155 15.01 -2.40 5.35
CA LEU A 155 15.74 -3.61 5.00
C LEU A 155 17.01 -3.37 4.15
N SER A 156 17.32 -2.15 3.73
CA SER A 156 18.58 -1.83 3.08
C SER A 156 19.72 -1.81 4.10
N ASN A 157 20.81 -2.51 3.81
CA ASN A 157 22.01 -2.57 4.64
C ASN A 157 23.29 -2.56 3.78
N ASN A 158 23.56 -3.62 3.02
CA ASN A 158 24.80 -3.76 2.23
C ASN A 158 24.55 -4.41 0.85
N ARG A 159 24.01 -3.63 -0.08
CA ARG A 159 23.78 -4.01 -1.48
C ARG A 159 25.05 -4.47 -2.22
N GLU A 160 26.18 -3.86 -1.92
CA GLU A 160 27.42 -4.04 -2.68
C GLU A 160 27.97 -5.47 -2.60
N LYS A 161 27.71 -6.18 -1.49
CA LYS A 161 28.21 -7.53 -1.29
C LYS A 161 27.81 -8.49 -2.42
N PHE A 162 26.52 -8.56 -2.75
CA PHE A 162 26.04 -9.45 -3.81
C PHE A 162 26.60 -9.07 -5.19
N LEU A 163 26.63 -7.78 -5.52
CA LEU A 163 27.16 -7.30 -6.80
C LEU A 163 28.66 -7.59 -6.93
N ASN A 164 29.42 -7.43 -5.85
CA ASN A 164 30.84 -7.76 -5.80
C ASN A 164 31.08 -9.27 -5.91
N ASP A 165 30.29 -10.09 -5.22
CA ASP A 165 30.38 -11.55 -5.30
C ASP A 165 30.06 -12.03 -6.73
N LEU A 166 29.02 -11.48 -7.35
CA LEU A 166 28.65 -11.77 -8.73
C LEU A 166 29.74 -11.34 -9.73
N ALA A 167 30.33 -10.15 -9.57
CA ALA A 167 31.36 -9.64 -10.46
C ALA A 167 32.69 -10.40 -10.34
N THR A 168 33.08 -10.79 -9.12
CA THR A 168 34.35 -11.48 -8.87
C THR A 168 34.26 -12.97 -9.09
N HIS A 169 33.17 -13.61 -8.68
CA HIS A 169 32.99 -15.05 -8.73
C HIS A 169 31.53 -15.42 -9.09
N PRO A 170 31.10 -15.30 -10.37
CA PRO A 170 29.70 -15.54 -10.75
C PRO A 170 29.13 -16.92 -10.35
N ARG A 171 29.99 -17.92 -10.15
CA ARG A 171 29.58 -19.26 -9.70
C ARG A 171 29.34 -19.34 -8.20
N SER A 172 29.93 -18.46 -7.39
CA SER A 172 29.75 -18.47 -5.93
C SER A 172 28.37 -17.96 -5.51
N VAL A 173 27.68 -17.20 -6.38
CA VAL A 173 26.33 -16.72 -6.12
C VAL A 173 25.24 -17.73 -6.49
N LEU A 174 25.62 -18.85 -7.12
CA LEU A 174 24.70 -19.92 -7.52
C LEU A 174 24.79 -21.08 -6.53
N SER A 175 23.63 -21.54 -6.08
CA SER A 175 23.49 -22.75 -5.29
C SER A 175 23.80 -23.98 -6.15
N PRO A 176 24.46 -25.03 -5.61
CA PRO A 176 24.55 -26.32 -6.29
C PRO A 176 23.19 -27.02 -6.44
N MET A 177 22.15 -26.55 -5.72
CA MET A 177 20.79 -27.11 -5.72
C MET A 177 19.78 -26.22 -6.46
N ASP A 178 20.27 -25.41 -7.39
CA ASP A 178 19.50 -24.41 -8.12
C ASP A 178 18.25 -25.00 -8.83
N SER A 179 18.35 -26.22 -9.35
CA SER A 179 17.25 -26.95 -9.98
C SER A 179 16.15 -27.36 -8.98
N GLU A 180 16.54 -27.76 -7.77
CA GLU A 180 15.61 -28.09 -6.70
C GLU A 180 14.95 -26.86 -6.12
N ILE A 181 15.71 -25.77 -5.94
CA ILE A 181 15.18 -24.46 -5.56
C ILE A 181 14.09 -24.04 -6.55
N GLN A 182 14.38 -24.09 -7.85
CA GLN A 182 13.41 -23.77 -8.90
C GLN A 182 12.13 -24.61 -8.76
N ARG A 183 12.26 -25.95 -8.68
CA ARG A 183 11.10 -26.86 -8.57
C ARG A 183 10.26 -26.57 -7.32
N ASN A 184 10.90 -26.28 -6.19
CA ASN A 184 10.21 -25.97 -4.94
C ASN A 184 9.51 -24.61 -4.99
N SER A 185 10.14 -23.60 -5.60
CA SER A 185 9.55 -22.29 -5.86
C SER A 185 8.33 -22.39 -6.79
N ASP A 186 8.44 -23.14 -7.89
CA ASP A 186 7.34 -23.39 -8.83
C ASP A 186 6.15 -24.03 -8.12
N ARG A 187 6.40 -25.09 -7.33
CA ARG A 187 5.36 -25.77 -6.56
C ARG A 187 4.71 -24.84 -5.54
N LEU A 188 5.50 -24.05 -4.82
CA LEU A 188 4.98 -23.12 -3.83
C LEU A 188 4.08 -22.07 -4.49
N ILE A 189 4.56 -21.42 -5.55
CA ILE A 189 3.83 -20.32 -6.21
C ILE A 189 2.56 -20.82 -6.88
N ALA A 190 2.56 -22.03 -7.44
CA ALA A 190 1.34 -22.67 -7.95
C ALA A 190 0.28 -22.93 -6.87
N THR A 191 0.67 -22.99 -5.59
CA THR A 191 -0.27 -23.20 -4.47
C THR A 191 -0.71 -21.92 -3.77
N LEU A 192 -0.12 -20.76 -4.10
CA LEU A 192 -0.42 -19.49 -3.44
C LEU A 192 -1.55 -18.74 -4.17
N PRO A 193 -2.74 -18.58 -3.56
CA PRO A 193 -3.84 -17.85 -4.19
C PRO A 193 -3.52 -16.36 -4.40
N SER A 194 -2.74 -15.78 -3.49
CA SER A 194 -2.39 -14.35 -3.47
C SER A 194 -1.46 -13.86 -4.57
N ALA A 195 -0.90 -14.75 -5.39
CA ALA A 195 0.19 -14.40 -6.30
C ALA A 195 -0.06 -14.79 -7.77
N PRO A 196 -1.25 -14.53 -8.36
CA PRO A 196 -1.52 -14.88 -9.75
C PRO A 196 -0.54 -14.19 -10.71
N ASP A 197 -0.11 -12.97 -10.38
CA ASP A 197 0.86 -12.21 -11.16
C ASP A 197 2.27 -12.81 -11.11
N MET A 198 2.61 -13.55 -10.04
CA MET A 198 3.89 -14.25 -9.95
C MET A 198 3.92 -15.48 -10.86
N ILE A 199 2.82 -16.23 -10.95
CA ILE A 199 2.72 -17.45 -11.78
C ILE A 199 3.04 -17.12 -13.25
N ASN A 200 2.58 -15.96 -13.73
CA ASN A 200 2.74 -15.57 -15.13
C ASN A 200 4.02 -14.74 -15.39
N SER A 201 4.74 -14.32 -14.34
CA SER A 201 5.92 -13.46 -14.46
C SER A 201 7.23 -14.24 -14.36
N LYS A 202 7.84 -14.51 -15.52
CA LYS A 202 9.18 -15.13 -15.59
C LYS A 202 10.25 -14.37 -14.81
N GLY A 203 10.18 -13.03 -14.79
CA GLY A 203 11.13 -12.21 -14.04
C GLY A 203 10.99 -12.37 -12.52
N ASN A 204 9.76 -12.43 -12.01
CA ASN A 204 9.51 -12.66 -10.58
C ASN A 204 10.00 -14.05 -10.16
N MET A 205 9.74 -15.07 -10.98
CA MET A 205 10.25 -16.43 -10.75
C MET A 205 11.78 -16.49 -10.74
N ASN A 206 12.43 -15.84 -11.70
CA ASN A 206 13.89 -15.76 -11.75
C ASN A 206 14.46 -15.01 -10.54
N ALA A 207 13.76 -13.99 -10.03
CA ALA A 207 14.16 -13.26 -8.83
C ALA A 207 14.02 -14.11 -7.57
N VAL A 208 12.90 -14.83 -7.38
CA VAL A 208 12.73 -15.81 -6.29
C VAL A 208 13.90 -16.79 -6.27
N LYS A 209 14.19 -17.36 -7.44
CA LYS A 209 15.28 -18.32 -7.62
C LYS A 209 16.62 -17.70 -7.26
N ALA A 210 16.94 -16.53 -7.81
CA ALA A 210 18.21 -15.84 -7.56
C ALA A 210 18.41 -15.53 -6.07
N ILE A 211 17.36 -15.07 -5.38
CA ILE A 211 17.40 -14.77 -3.94
C ILE A 211 17.71 -16.01 -3.11
N LEU A 212 16.97 -17.09 -3.35
CA LEU A 212 17.15 -18.34 -2.60
C LEU A 212 18.48 -19.03 -2.94
N SER A 213 18.89 -18.98 -4.21
CA SER A 213 20.15 -19.56 -4.70
C SER A 213 21.36 -18.87 -4.05
N TYR A 214 21.37 -17.54 -4.04
CA TYR A 214 22.42 -16.77 -3.36
C TYR A 214 22.37 -16.96 -1.84
N HIS A 215 21.19 -16.94 -1.21
CA HIS A 215 21.09 -17.20 0.24
C HIS A 215 21.69 -18.56 0.60
N ARG A 216 21.39 -19.61 -0.18
CA ARG A 216 21.94 -20.96 0.04
C ARG A 216 23.45 -21.02 -0.16
N SER A 217 23.98 -20.28 -1.13
CA SER A 217 25.42 -20.27 -1.43
C SER A 217 26.26 -19.64 -0.33
N LEU A 218 25.68 -18.71 0.45
CA LEU A 218 26.31 -18.13 1.64
C LEU A 218 26.54 -19.16 2.78
N PHE A 219 25.87 -20.32 2.75
CA PHE A 219 26.00 -21.36 3.77
C PHE A 219 26.35 -22.72 3.18
N PRO A 220 27.56 -22.94 2.64
CA PRO A 220 27.91 -24.16 1.91
C PRO A 220 27.60 -25.47 2.65
N HIS A 221 27.72 -25.47 3.98
CA HIS A 221 27.52 -26.64 4.83
C HIS A 221 26.05 -27.01 5.14
N ARG A 222 25.07 -26.14 4.87
CA ARG A 222 23.65 -26.43 5.16
C ARG A 222 23.03 -27.22 4.02
N TYR A 223 22.83 -28.54 4.10
CA TYR A 223 22.32 -29.35 2.97
C TYR A 223 21.14 -28.69 2.21
N ASP A 224 20.06 -28.33 2.90
CA ASP A 224 18.83 -27.81 2.27
C ASP A 224 18.34 -26.48 2.87
N LEU A 225 17.53 -25.77 2.07
CA LEU A 225 16.69 -24.67 2.55
C LEU A 225 15.44 -25.25 3.25
N VAL A 226 15.05 -24.66 4.38
CA VAL A 226 13.81 -25.04 5.07
C VAL A 226 12.61 -24.44 4.34
N ASN A 227 11.45 -25.10 4.39
CA ASN A 227 10.24 -24.64 3.69
C ASN A 227 9.90 -23.17 3.96
N ALA A 228 10.12 -22.69 5.19
CA ALA A 228 9.88 -21.30 5.59
C ALA A 228 10.65 -20.27 4.78
N GLU A 229 11.90 -20.57 4.42
CA GLU A 229 12.76 -19.68 3.64
C GLU A 229 12.13 -19.43 2.26
N TYR A 230 11.46 -20.42 1.67
CA TYR A 230 10.69 -20.25 0.44
C TYR A 230 9.44 -19.38 0.63
N TYR A 231 8.80 -19.38 1.80
CA TYR A 231 7.64 -18.51 2.05
C TYR A 231 8.06 -17.05 2.27
N TYR A 232 9.20 -16.81 2.91
CA TYR A 232 9.66 -15.45 3.22
C TYR A 232 10.11 -14.64 2.01
N VAL A 233 10.50 -15.28 0.92
CA VAL A 233 10.88 -14.57 -0.31
C VAL A 233 9.65 -13.98 -1.01
N ILE A 234 8.48 -14.58 -0.85
CA ILE A 234 7.26 -14.19 -1.58
C ILE A 234 6.87 -12.74 -1.30
N PRO A 235 6.77 -12.28 -0.03
CA PRO A 235 6.43 -10.89 0.28
C PRO A 235 7.46 -9.91 -0.24
N ILE A 236 8.75 -10.27 -0.21
CA ILE A 236 9.82 -9.43 -0.74
C ILE A 236 9.60 -9.19 -2.24
N ILE A 237 9.30 -10.23 -3.01
CA ILE A 237 9.00 -10.09 -4.44
C ILE A 237 7.69 -9.32 -4.65
N LEU A 238 6.63 -9.67 -3.93
CA LEU A 238 5.33 -9.00 -4.03
C LEU A 238 5.37 -7.55 -3.59
N SER A 239 6.35 -7.14 -2.77
CA SER A 239 6.53 -5.74 -2.40
C SER A 239 7.03 -4.87 -3.56
N HIS A 240 7.65 -5.49 -4.58
CA HIS A 240 8.15 -4.78 -5.74
C HIS A 240 6.97 -4.41 -6.67
N ASN A 241 6.78 -3.12 -6.92
CA ASN A 241 5.61 -2.58 -7.63
C ASN A 241 5.53 -3.01 -9.11
N THR A 242 6.68 -3.19 -9.76
CA THR A 242 6.74 -3.45 -11.20
C THR A 242 7.03 -4.93 -11.45
N PRO A 243 6.31 -5.60 -12.37
CA PRO A 243 6.73 -6.90 -12.88
C PRO A 243 8.17 -6.79 -13.37
N LEU A 244 9.05 -7.66 -12.87
CA LEU A 244 10.45 -7.62 -13.27
C LEU A 244 10.55 -7.98 -14.76
N ALA A 245 10.83 -6.99 -15.60
CA ALA A 245 11.10 -7.22 -17.01
C ALA A 245 12.38 -8.06 -17.14
N SER A 246 12.33 -9.10 -17.96
CA SER A 246 13.47 -10.01 -18.15
C SER A 246 14.59 -9.44 -19.03
N SER A 247 14.42 -8.23 -19.57
CA SER A 247 15.41 -7.54 -20.40
C SER A 247 16.18 -6.46 -19.63
N GLU A 248 17.50 -6.45 -19.84
CA GLU A 248 18.48 -5.39 -19.51
C GLU A 248 18.89 -5.16 -18.03
N GLU A 249 19.95 -4.36 -17.87
CA GLU A 249 20.73 -4.07 -16.64
C GLU A 249 19.89 -3.67 -15.41
N SER A 250 18.69 -3.14 -15.62
CA SER A 250 17.74 -2.78 -14.56
C SER A 250 17.27 -4.01 -13.77
N TYR A 251 17.11 -5.16 -14.42
CA TYR A 251 16.72 -6.42 -13.77
C TYR A 251 17.74 -6.83 -12.70
N LEU A 252 19.03 -6.79 -13.02
CA LEU A 252 20.09 -7.19 -12.10
C LEU A 252 20.14 -6.26 -10.88
N THR A 253 19.94 -4.96 -11.10
CA THR A 253 19.85 -3.97 -10.03
C THR A 253 18.66 -4.23 -9.11
N SER A 254 17.47 -4.48 -9.65
CA SER A 254 16.28 -4.80 -8.85
C SER A 254 16.46 -6.10 -8.07
N VAL A 255 17.00 -7.16 -8.69
CA VAL A 255 17.27 -8.43 -7.99
C VAL A 255 18.29 -8.25 -6.88
N ALA A 256 19.35 -7.45 -7.08
CA ALA A 256 20.32 -7.17 -6.04
C ALA A 256 19.68 -6.48 -4.81
N ILE A 257 18.77 -5.54 -5.04
CA ILE A 257 18.00 -4.88 -3.97
C ILE A 257 17.12 -5.90 -3.23
N LEU A 258 16.41 -6.77 -3.94
CA LEU A 258 15.54 -7.77 -3.33
C LEU A 258 16.33 -8.82 -2.53
N ILE A 259 17.51 -9.20 -3.04
CA ILE A 259 18.46 -10.06 -2.31
C ILE A 259 18.87 -9.42 -1.00
N GLU A 260 19.28 -8.15 -1.04
CA GLU A 260 19.67 -7.39 0.15
C GLU A 260 18.52 -7.33 1.17
N MET A 261 17.31 -6.96 0.71
CA MET A 261 16.13 -6.88 1.57
C MET A 261 15.85 -8.23 2.25
N TYR A 262 15.95 -9.34 1.50
CA TYR A 262 15.75 -10.68 2.02
C TYR A 262 16.81 -11.08 3.06
N GLN A 263 18.10 -10.84 2.79
CA GLN A 263 19.16 -11.14 3.76
C GLN A 263 18.98 -10.33 5.05
N THR A 264 18.78 -9.01 4.93
CA THR A 264 18.56 -8.14 6.09
C THR A 264 17.31 -8.54 6.87
N PHE A 265 16.25 -8.97 6.19
CA PHE A 265 15.06 -9.52 6.84
C PHE A 265 15.43 -10.76 7.68
N LEU A 266 16.08 -11.78 7.11
CA LEU A 266 16.43 -12.99 7.86
C LEU A 266 17.35 -12.72 9.05
N GLU A 267 18.31 -11.81 8.90
CA GLU A 267 19.23 -11.40 9.96
C GLU A 267 18.49 -10.74 11.13
N THR A 268 17.48 -9.92 10.83
CA THR A 268 16.75 -9.12 11.82
C THR A 268 15.39 -9.70 12.23
N MET A 269 15.00 -10.81 11.61
CA MET A 269 13.81 -11.55 11.96
C MET A 269 13.84 -11.93 13.44
N PRO A 270 12.73 -11.79 14.20
CA PRO A 270 12.70 -12.08 15.61
C PRO A 270 13.11 -13.53 15.84
N SER A 271 13.84 -13.77 16.92
CA SER A 271 14.31 -15.11 17.28
C SER A 271 13.16 -16.13 17.29
N ILE A 272 11.96 -15.71 17.68
CA ILE A 272 10.79 -16.58 17.67
C ILE A 272 10.41 -17.08 16.28
N LEU A 273 10.34 -16.21 15.27
CA LEU A 273 10.06 -16.65 13.90
C LEU A 273 11.17 -17.57 13.40
N ARG A 274 12.43 -17.29 13.75
CA ARG A 274 13.56 -18.19 13.43
C ARG A 274 13.37 -19.58 14.04
N LYS A 275 12.92 -19.64 15.29
CA LYS A 275 12.70 -20.87 16.07
C LYS A 275 11.51 -21.69 15.58
N ILE A 276 10.41 -21.04 15.19
CA ILE A 276 9.20 -21.71 14.65
C ILE A 276 9.57 -22.63 13.49
N TYR A 277 10.56 -22.22 12.69
CA TYR A 277 10.93 -22.93 11.47
C TYR A 277 12.24 -23.71 11.54
N SER A 278 13.04 -23.57 12.60
CA SER A 278 14.31 -24.29 12.75
C SER A 278 14.17 -25.70 13.34
N ASN A 279 12.98 -26.32 13.30
CA ASN A 279 12.68 -27.59 13.99
C ASN A 279 13.02 -27.58 15.49
N ASN A 280 13.09 -26.39 16.12
CA ASN A 280 13.44 -26.28 17.52
C ASN A 280 12.41 -26.96 18.43
N SER A 281 12.83 -27.30 19.65
CA SER A 281 11.97 -27.95 20.64
C SER A 281 10.76 -27.08 20.95
N LYS A 282 9.58 -27.72 21.07
CA LYS A 282 8.31 -27.07 21.42
C LYS A 282 8.42 -26.13 22.63
N GLU A 283 9.32 -26.46 23.56
CA GLU A 283 9.61 -25.72 24.78
C GLU A 283 10.00 -24.25 24.53
N GLU A 284 10.74 -23.96 23.46
CA GLU A 284 11.17 -22.59 23.18
C GLU A 284 10.06 -21.67 22.67
N LEU A 285 8.99 -22.25 22.13
CA LEU A 285 7.82 -21.52 21.61
C LEU A 285 6.70 -21.40 22.64
N GLU A 286 6.81 -22.11 23.77
CA GLU A 286 5.79 -22.16 24.81
C GLU A 286 5.37 -20.77 25.32
N PRO A 287 6.29 -19.81 25.57
CA PRO A 287 5.88 -18.46 26.02
C PRO A 287 4.96 -17.75 25.03
N TRP A 288 5.19 -17.94 23.74
CA TRP A 288 4.38 -17.31 22.69
C TRP A 288 3.03 -17.99 22.52
N PHE A 289 3.00 -19.33 22.57
CA PHE A 289 1.73 -20.05 22.60
C PHE A 289 0.91 -19.66 23.83
N CYS A 290 1.54 -19.54 25.01
CA CYS A 290 0.88 -19.04 26.23
C CYS A 290 0.24 -17.67 26.01
N GLU A 291 0.92 -16.75 25.32
CA GLU A 291 0.37 -15.41 25.05
C GLU A 291 -0.84 -15.46 24.12
N VAL A 292 -0.77 -16.24 23.04
CA VAL A 292 -1.91 -16.48 22.14
C VAL A 292 -3.09 -17.11 22.89
N GLU A 293 -2.82 -18.12 23.74
CA GLU A 293 -3.84 -18.74 24.60
C GLU A 293 -4.48 -17.72 25.54
N ASN A 294 -3.69 -16.83 26.14
CA ASN A 294 -4.18 -15.81 27.06
C ASN A 294 -5.04 -14.76 26.35
N HIS A 295 -4.63 -14.29 25.18
CA HIS A 295 -5.45 -13.41 24.34
C HIS A 295 -6.79 -14.06 24.00
N LEU A 296 -6.78 -15.32 23.56
CA LEU A 296 -8.01 -16.05 23.22
C LEU A 296 -8.93 -16.24 24.42
N LYS A 297 -8.41 -16.58 25.60
CA LYS A 297 -9.19 -16.67 26.86
C LYS A 297 -9.90 -15.35 27.18
N ASN A 298 -9.17 -14.24 27.03
CA ASN A 298 -9.67 -12.91 27.36
C ASN A 298 -10.73 -12.42 26.36
N ILE A 299 -10.59 -12.78 25.08
CA ILE A 299 -11.54 -12.40 24.02
C ILE A 299 -12.79 -13.28 24.07
N ASP A 300 -12.62 -14.61 24.09
CA ASP A 300 -13.71 -15.58 24.10
C ASP A 300 -13.30 -16.89 24.79
N GLN A 301 -13.58 -16.95 26.10
CA GLN A 301 -13.28 -18.11 26.93
C GLN A 301 -13.97 -19.40 26.46
N SER A 302 -15.15 -19.30 25.84
CA SER A 302 -15.89 -20.47 25.38
C SER A 302 -15.25 -21.08 24.14
N PHE A 303 -14.90 -20.23 23.17
CA PHE A 303 -14.16 -20.60 21.97
C PHE A 303 -12.78 -21.16 22.32
N TYR A 304 -12.05 -20.48 23.22
CA TYR A 304 -10.75 -20.95 23.69
C TYR A 304 -10.82 -22.39 24.24
N LYS A 305 -11.80 -22.70 25.10
CA LYS A 305 -11.96 -24.05 25.65
C LYS A 305 -12.17 -25.11 24.57
N HIS A 306 -12.85 -24.76 23.48
CA HIS A 306 -13.05 -25.64 22.33
C HIS A 306 -11.73 -25.94 21.61
N ILE A 307 -10.91 -24.91 21.35
CA ILE A 307 -9.68 -25.04 20.55
C ILE A 307 -8.40 -25.29 21.36
N GLN A 308 -8.40 -25.14 22.69
CA GLN A 308 -7.20 -25.21 23.54
C GLN A 308 -6.40 -26.51 23.36
N LYS A 309 -7.10 -27.65 23.32
CA LYS A 309 -6.43 -28.96 23.14
C LYS A 309 -5.71 -29.07 21.80
N ILE A 310 -6.10 -28.23 20.83
CA ILE A 310 -5.73 -28.32 19.43
C ILE A 310 -4.64 -27.29 19.07
N LEU A 311 -4.69 -26.10 19.69
CA LEU A 311 -3.64 -25.08 19.53
C LEU A 311 -2.26 -25.61 19.89
N ARG A 312 -2.16 -26.45 20.94
CA ARG A 312 -0.91 -27.08 21.38
C ARG A 312 -0.34 -28.13 20.43
N SER A 313 -1.14 -28.61 19.49
CA SER A 313 -0.72 -29.58 18.46
C SER A 313 -0.38 -28.93 17.11
N SER A 314 -1.01 -27.81 16.78
CA SER A 314 -0.87 -27.18 15.46
C SER A 314 0.49 -26.47 15.29
N ARG A 315 1.08 -26.57 14.10
CA ARG A 315 2.45 -26.07 13.82
C ARG A 315 2.55 -24.85 12.90
N CYS A 316 1.47 -24.34 12.31
CA CYS A 316 1.61 -23.23 11.36
C CYS A 316 0.33 -22.40 11.20
N LEU A 317 0.52 -21.08 11.09
CA LEU A 317 -0.42 -20.13 10.52
C LEU A 317 0.30 -19.54 9.29
N ILE A 318 -0.08 -19.97 8.09
CA ILE A 318 0.34 -19.33 6.83
C ILE A 318 -0.89 -18.55 6.38
N THR A 319 -0.77 -17.25 6.13
CA THR A 319 -1.94 -16.40 5.84
C THR A 319 -1.69 -15.55 4.60
N ASP A 320 -2.67 -15.47 3.70
CA ASP A 320 -2.68 -14.57 2.53
C ASP A 320 -2.68 -13.06 2.81
N PRO A 321 -3.12 -12.54 3.99
CA PRO A 321 -2.81 -11.15 4.39
C PRO A 321 -1.31 -10.92 4.70
N LEU A 322 -0.44 -11.67 4.04
CA LEU A 322 1.00 -11.72 4.25
C LEU A 322 1.63 -10.33 4.08
N LEU A 323 1.24 -9.58 3.05
CA LEU A 323 1.74 -8.21 2.84
C LEU A 323 1.33 -7.28 3.98
N PHE A 324 0.10 -7.37 4.47
CA PHE A 324 -0.36 -6.58 5.61
C PHE A 324 0.42 -6.92 6.88
N VAL A 325 0.59 -8.21 7.18
CA VAL A 325 1.36 -8.67 8.35
C VAL A 325 2.81 -8.17 8.28
N TRP A 326 3.41 -8.21 7.08
CA TRP A 326 4.75 -7.69 6.84
C TRP A 326 4.83 -6.17 6.96
N ASP A 327 3.83 -5.44 6.46
CA ASP A 327 3.72 -3.99 6.64
C ASP A 327 3.76 -3.68 8.14
N GLN A 328 2.93 -4.34 8.95
CA GLN A 328 2.88 -4.14 10.40
C GLN A 328 4.21 -4.48 11.08
N TYR A 329 4.82 -5.60 10.69
CA TYR A 329 6.10 -6.03 11.23
C TYR A 329 7.22 -5.01 10.95
N LEU A 330 7.31 -4.52 9.71
CA LEU A 330 8.39 -3.66 9.27
C LEU A 330 8.26 -2.24 9.79
N VAL A 331 7.05 -1.65 9.75
CA VAL A 331 6.87 -0.27 10.25
C VAL A 331 7.23 -0.17 11.73
N THR A 332 6.97 -1.22 12.51
CA THR A 332 7.31 -1.26 13.96
C THR A 332 8.65 -1.92 14.28
N ARG A 333 9.49 -2.24 13.27
CA ARG A 333 10.73 -3.01 13.48
C ARG A 333 11.72 -2.40 14.45
N ASN A 334 11.77 -1.07 14.52
CA ASN A 334 12.72 -0.37 15.38
C ASN A 334 12.26 -0.26 16.85
N ILE A 335 11.08 -0.80 17.18
CA ILE A 335 10.53 -0.75 18.54
C ILE A 335 10.93 -2.03 19.27
N SER A 336 11.86 -1.90 20.23
CA SER A 336 12.41 -3.03 20.97
C SER A 336 11.33 -3.85 21.68
N GLY A 337 11.38 -5.17 21.49
CA GLY A 337 10.45 -6.13 22.08
C GLY A 337 9.01 -6.04 21.59
N PHE A 338 8.67 -5.12 20.67
CA PHE A 338 7.29 -4.94 20.20
C PHE A 338 6.74 -6.17 19.48
N HIS A 339 7.60 -6.87 18.72
CA HIS A 339 7.20 -8.09 18.00
C HIS A 339 6.82 -9.26 18.91
N ASN A 340 7.24 -9.24 20.18
CA ASN A 340 6.81 -10.24 21.16
C ASN A 340 5.32 -10.09 21.52
N GLU A 341 4.73 -8.91 21.31
CA GLU A 341 3.30 -8.65 21.52
C GLU A 341 2.53 -8.64 20.20
N LEU A 342 3.11 -8.05 19.15
CA LEU A 342 2.47 -7.96 17.82
C LEU A 342 2.20 -9.34 17.21
N LEU A 343 3.18 -10.25 17.23
CA LEU A 343 3.04 -11.54 16.57
C LEU A 343 1.97 -12.43 17.23
N PRO A 344 1.89 -12.55 18.58
CA PRO A 344 0.75 -13.19 19.22
C PRO A 344 -0.58 -12.51 18.89
N ALA A 345 -0.65 -11.18 18.88
CA ALA A 345 -1.88 -10.45 18.57
C ALA A 345 -2.38 -10.78 17.15
N ILE A 346 -1.48 -10.78 16.15
CA ILE A 346 -1.80 -11.15 14.77
C ILE A 346 -2.25 -12.62 14.70
N ALA A 347 -1.54 -13.54 15.36
CA ALA A 347 -1.91 -14.96 15.38
C ALA A 347 -3.30 -15.17 16.01
N THR A 348 -3.59 -14.50 17.13
CA THR A 348 -4.92 -14.50 17.73
C THR A 348 -5.96 -13.92 16.78
N ALA A 349 -5.66 -12.82 16.09
CA ALA A 349 -6.60 -12.22 15.15
C ALA A 349 -6.97 -13.16 14.00
N ILE A 350 -6.00 -13.90 13.47
CA ILE A 350 -6.21 -14.93 12.44
C ILE A 350 -7.13 -16.05 12.97
N ILE A 351 -6.88 -16.54 14.19
CA ILE A 351 -7.68 -17.59 14.81
C ILE A 351 -9.13 -17.12 15.04
N ILE A 352 -9.31 -15.87 15.50
CA ILE A 352 -10.63 -15.26 15.69
C ILE A 352 -11.35 -15.05 14.35
N ALA A 353 -10.65 -14.65 13.28
CA ALA A 353 -11.24 -14.52 11.95
C ALA A 353 -11.79 -15.86 11.41
N LEU A 354 -11.20 -16.99 11.82
CA LEU A 354 -11.63 -18.33 11.45
C LEU A 354 -12.60 -18.96 12.46
N LYS A 355 -13.05 -18.22 13.48
CA LYS A 355 -13.79 -18.76 14.63
C LYS A 355 -14.96 -19.67 14.23
N ASP A 356 -15.82 -19.20 13.33
CA ASP A 356 -17.04 -19.95 12.97
C ASP A 356 -16.70 -21.30 12.33
N LEU A 357 -15.73 -21.32 11.41
CA LEU A 357 -15.24 -22.55 10.79
C LEU A 357 -14.59 -23.50 11.80
N LEU A 358 -13.84 -22.95 12.76
CA LEU A 358 -13.15 -23.73 13.79
C LEU A 358 -14.12 -24.33 14.83
N MET A 359 -15.25 -23.66 15.09
CA MET A 359 -16.29 -24.15 15.99
C MET A 359 -17.02 -25.38 15.42
N GLU A 360 -17.06 -25.54 14.10
CA GLU A 360 -17.64 -26.72 13.44
C GLU A 360 -16.74 -27.96 13.50
N CYS A 361 -15.43 -27.77 13.70
CA CYS A 361 -14.48 -28.87 13.77
C CYS A 361 -14.69 -29.74 15.01
N LYS A 362 -14.60 -31.05 14.80
CA LYS A 362 -14.68 -32.06 15.88
C LYS A 362 -13.33 -32.70 16.16
N LYS A 363 -12.39 -32.61 15.21
CA LYS A 363 -11.06 -33.25 15.29
C LYS A 363 -9.95 -32.22 15.12
N THR A 364 -8.82 -32.48 15.78
CA THR A 364 -7.58 -31.70 15.66
C THR A 364 -7.11 -31.56 14.20
N SER A 365 -7.17 -32.65 13.43
CA SER A 365 -6.76 -32.65 12.02
C SER A 365 -7.62 -31.74 11.15
N GLU A 366 -8.91 -31.59 11.45
CA GLU A 366 -9.81 -30.71 10.69
C GLU A 366 -9.43 -29.25 10.90
N ILE A 367 -9.09 -28.86 12.14
CA ILE A 367 -8.64 -27.52 12.47
C ILE A 367 -7.31 -27.20 11.78
N GLU A 368 -6.35 -28.12 11.79
CA GLU A 368 -5.09 -27.91 11.08
C GLU A 368 -5.31 -27.67 9.59
N ILE A 369 -6.21 -28.46 8.98
CA ILE A 369 -6.59 -28.30 7.57
C ILE A 369 -7.27 -26.94 7.34
N ILE A 370 -8.20 -26.51 8.21
CA ILE A 370 -8.87 -25.21 8.09
C ILE A 370 -7.86 -24.08 8.27
N ILE A 371 -7.01 -24.12 9.28
CA ILE A 371 -6.00 -23.10 9.52
C ILE A 371 -5.02 -23.02 8.35
N GLN A 372 -4.65 -24.14 7.72
CA GLN A 372 -3.73 -24.14 6.57
C GLN A 372 -4.40 -23.67 5.27
N ASN A 373 -5.65 -24.06 5.04
CA ASN A 373 -6.30 -23.88 3.75
C ASN A 373 -7.29 -22.70 3.69
N LYS A 374 -7.74 -22.19 4.84
CA LYS A 374 -8.76 -21.13 4.93
C LYS A 374 -8.22 -19.82 5.48
N SER A 375 -7.05 -19.84 6.09
CA SER A 375 -6.30 -18.62 6.44
C SER A 375 -5.97 -17.74 5.23
N THR A 376 -5.92 -18.35 4.05
CA THR A 376 -5.75 -17.69 2.75
C THR A 376 -6.97 -16.87 2.32
N ILE A 377 -8.15 -17.18 2.88
CA ILE A 377 -9.40 -16.50 2.55
C ILE A 377 -9.60 -15.28 3.46
N ILE A 378 -8.80 -15.12 4.51
CA ILE A 378 -8.94 -14.01 5.45
C ILE A 378 -8.59 -12.72 4.73
N GLU A 379 -9.55 -11.81 4.68
CA GLU A 379 -9.33 -10.50 4.09
C GLU A 379 -8.59 -9.58 5.05
N THR A 380 -7.79 -8.68 4.51
CA THR A 380 -7.00 -7.74 5.32
C THR A 380 -7.87 -6.89 6.25
N HIS A 381 -9.04 -6.44 5.79
CA HIS A 381 -9.96 -5.63 6.59
C HIS A 381 -10.48 -6.38 7.83
N GLN A 382 -10.64 -7.71 7.73
CA GLN A 382 -11.06 -8.54 8.87
C GLN A 382 -9.99 -8.54 9.95
N LEU A 383 -8.72 -8.74 9.57
CA LEU A 383 -7.60 -8.65 10.52
C LEU A 383 -7.48 -7.27 11.13
N GLN A 384 -7.59 -6.21 10.31
CA GLN A 384 -7.53 -4.83 10.79
C GLN A 384 -8.62 -4.53 11.82
N SER A 385 -9.85 -5.00 11.58
CA SER A 385 -10.97 -4.83 12.50
C SER A 385 -10.72 -5.56 13.82
N ILE A 386 -10.25 -6.80 13.78
CA ILE A 386 -9.97 -7.60 14.99
C ILE A 386 -8.81 -6.98 15.77
N ILE A 387 -7.74 -6.54 15.09
CA ILE A 387 -6.62 -5.84 15.72
C ILE A 387 -7.07 -4.52 16.35
N ALA A 388 -7.85 -3.72 15.61
CA ALA A 388 -8.42 -2.47 16.11
C ALA A 388 -9.24 -2.68 17.38
N GLN A 389 -10.08 -3.71 17.39
CA GLN A 389 -10.99 -4.01 18.48
C GLN A 389 -10.27 -4.48 19.75
N PHE A 390 -9.30 -5.39 19.64
CA PHE A 390 -8.76 -6.10 20.81
C PHE A 390 -7.34 -5.71 21.20
N PHE A 391 -6.53 -5.21 20.26
CA PHE A 391 -5.09 -5.09 20.45
C PHE A 391 -4.55 -3.67 20.24
N LEU A 392 -5.18 -2.89 19.36
CA LEU A 392 -4.71 -1.58 18.93
C LEU A 392 -4.52 -0.58 20.10
N PRO A 393 -5.39 -0.49 21.13
CA PRO A 393 -5.15 0.42 22.24
C PRO A 393 -3.82 0.15 22.95
N ASN A 394 -3.52 -1.13 23.24
CA ASN A 394 -2.30 -1.53 23.93
C ASN A 394 -1.07 -1.36 23.04
N LEU A 395 -1.16 -1.78 21.78
CA LEU A 395 -0.06 -1.70 20.83
C LEU A 395 0.27 -0.23 20.49
N THR A 396 -0.73 0.64 20.32
CA THR A 396 -0.52 2.06 20.06
C THR A 396 0.18 2.75 21.22
N ASN A 397 -0.20 2.42 22.47
CA ASN A 397 0.48 2.96 23.66
C ASN A 397 1.98 2.64 23.66
N ARG A 398 2.39 1.48 23.15
CA ARG A 398 3.81 1.13 23.02
C ARG A 398 4.51 1.85 21.86
N ILE A 399 3.79 2.14 20.78
CA ILE A 399 4.31 2.91 19.64
C ILE A 399 4.53 4.37 20.01
N THR A 400 3.61 4.96 20.78
CA THR A 400 3.66 6.37 21.18
C THR A 400 4.49 6.61 22.44
N ALA A 401 4.82 5.55 23.19
CA ALA A 401 5.67 5.66 24.37
C ALA A 401 7.02 6.31 24.02
N PRO A 402 7.45 7.37 24.74
CA PRO A 402 8.72 8.02 24.45
C PRO A 402 9.87 7.03 24.58
N ILE A 403 10.81 7.09 23.63
CA ILE A 403 11.89 6.10 23.37
C ILE A 403 12.83 5.84 24.58
N GLY A 404 12.67 6.56 25.70
CA GLY A 404 13.41 6.34 26.96
C GLY A 404 12.58 5.85 28.16
N GLN A 405 11.27 5.62 28.02
CA GLN A 405 10.38 5.18 29.12
C GLN A 405 9.72 3.83 28.83
N GLN A 406 10.42 2.93 28.14
CA GLN A 406 9.92 1.56 28.04
C GLN A 406 9.90 0.93 29.44
N PRO A 407 8.75 0.38 29.87
CA PRO A 407 8.51 0.04 31.26
C PRO A 407 9.38 -1.13 31.70
N ASN A 408 10.40 -0.84 32.51
CA ASN A 408 10.66 -1.69 33.65
C ASN A 408 9.68 -1.26 34.75
N ASN A 409 8.55 -1.96 34.82
CA ASN A 409 7.51 -1.89 35.86
C ASN A 409 7.81 -0.96 37.04
N SER A 410 7.41 0.31 36.97
CA SER A 410 7.00 1.12 38.13
C SER A 410 6.47 2.48 37.68
N SER A 411 5.33 2.82 38.26
CA SER A 411 4.41 3.91 37.95
C SER A 411 5.06 5.30 37.92
N ARG A 412 4.73 6.14 36.92
CA ARG A 412 4.78 7.61 37.06
C ARG A 412 4.01 8.35 35.96
N GLN A 413 3.51 9.52 36.36
CA GLN A 413 2.50 10.37 35.71
C GLN A 413 2.95 10.97 34.36
N ILE A 414 1.95 11.14 33.49
CA ILE A 414 2.05 11.65 32.11
C ILE A 414 2.11 13.19 32.12
N PRO A 415 3.08 13.84 31.45
CA PRO A 415 2.96 15.22 31.04
C PRO A 415 2.25 15.33 29.68
N ASP A 416 1.38 16.33 29.56
CA ASP A 416 0.62 16.67 28.34
C ASP A 416 1.57 16.92 27.15
N MET A 417 1.64 15.97 26.21
CA MET A 417 2.38 16.12 24.95
C MET A 417 1.45 16.71 23.88
N LYS A 418 1.81 17.89 23.39
CA LYS A 418 1.21 18.49 22.20
C LYS A 418 1.38 17.54 21.00
N MET A 419 0.27 17.21 20.34
CA MET A 419 0.24 16.35 19.15
C MET A 419 1.23 16.84 18.08
N ASN A 420 1.95 15.88 17.49
CA ASN A 420 2.97 16.12 16.48
C ASN A 420 2.29 16.39 15.11
N PRO A 421 2.51 17.54 14.47
CA PRO A 421 1.82 17.94 13.23
C PRO A 421 2.04 16.98 12.05
N VAL A 422 3.06 16.12 12.11
CA VAL A 422 3.31 15.10 11.07
C VAL A 422 2.41 13.87 11.23
N TYR A 423 1.98 13.55 12.45
CA TYR A 423 1.00 12.48 12.70
C TYR A 423 -0.38 12.86 12.17
N ASP A 424 -0.82 14.08 12.48
CA ASP A 424 -2.06 14.65 11.95
C ASP A 424 -2.04 14.67 10.42
N PHE A 425 -0.88 14.95 9.83
CA PHE A 425 -0.70 14.99 8.39
C PHE A 425 -0.79 13.63 7.70
N LEU A 426 -0.06 12.59 8.16
CA LEU A 426 -0.14 11.26 7.56
C LEU A 426 -1.52 10.61 7.78
N SER A 427 -2.15 10.89 8.91
CA SER A 427 -3.56 10.56 9.15
C SER A 427 -4.48 11.29 8.16
N THR A 428 -4.25 12.58 7.91
CA THR A 428 -5.01 13.38 6.94
C THR A 428 -4.82 12.88 5.50
N ILE A 429 -3.60 12.51 5.08
CA ILE A 429 -3.36 11.89 3.77
C ILE A 429 -4.13 10.58 3.67
N THR A 430 -4.03 9.73 4.68
CA THR A 430 -4.71 8.43 4.70
C THR A 430 -6.24 8.62 4.63
N GLU A 431 -6.78 9.54 5.42
CA GLU A 431 -8.20 9.90 5.39
C GLU A 431 -8.60 10.52 4.04
N THR A 432 -7.73 11.33 3.43
CA THR A 432 -7.99 11.96 2.13
C THR A 432 -7.98 10.94 1.00
N CYS A 433 -6.99 10.03 0.95
CA CYS A 433 -6.95 8.93 0.00
C CYS A 433 -8.19 8.04 0.17
N ASN A 434 -8.52 7.66 1.41
CA ASN A 434 -9.73 6.88 1.68
C ASN A 434 -11.00 7.64 1.27
N ARG A 435 -11.06 8.96 1.47
CA ARG A 435 -12.20 9.79 1.07
C ARG A 435 -12.30 9.99 -0.44
N VAL A 436 -11.17 10.03 -1.15
CA VAL A 436 -11.17 10.13 -2.63
C VAL A 436 -11.60 8.81 -3.25
N VAL A 437 -11.14 7.69 -2.68
CA VAL A 437 -11.47 6.34 -3.17
C VAL A 437 -12.91 5.94 -2.80
N HIS A 438 -13.35 6.26 -1.59
CA HIS A 438 -14.64 5.80 -1.04
C HIS A 438 -15.67 6.92 -0.82
N GLY A 439 -15.37 8.20 -1.07
CA GLY A 439 -16.27 9.30 -0.69
C GLY A 439 -16.37 9.54 0.82
N LYS A 440 -17.31 10.39 1.27
CA LYS A 440 -17.55 10.70 2.70
C LYS A 440 -19.03 10.57 3.06
N GLY A 441 -19.34 9.91 4.19
CA GLY A 441 -20.70 9.87 4.75
C GLY A 441 -21.67 9.10 3.86
N GLU A 442 -22.89 9.62 3.68
CA GLU A 442 -23.91 9.00 2.81
C GLU A 442 -23.43 8.82 1.36
N ASN A 443 -22.54 9.70 0.87
CA ASN A 443 -21.95 9.57 -0.45
C ASN A 443 -21.09 8.30 -0.60
N ASN A 444 -20.53 7.75 0.50
CA ASN A 444 -19.78 6.49 0.43
C ASN A 444 -20.72 5.33 0.11
N ALA A 445 -21.83 5.22 0.85
CA ALA A 445 -22.83 4.19 0.58
C ALA A 445 -23.40 4.31 -0.85
N THR A 446 -23.65 5.54 -1.32
CA THR A 446 -24.12 5.77 -2.69
C THR A 446 -23.06 5.47 -3.74
N LEU A 447 -21.79 5.82 -3.52
CA LEU A 447 -20.70 5.51 -4.46
C LEU A 447 -20.40 4.01 -4.50
N ASP A 448 -20.42 3.33 -3.35
CA ASP A 448 -20.28 1.88 -3.26
C ASP A 448 -21.46 1.19 -3.96
N GLU A 449 -22.70 1.66 -3.74
CA GLU A 449 -23.89 1.14 -4.41
C GLU A 449 -23.83 1.37 -5.93
N GLN A 450 -23.44 2.58 -6.37
CA GLN A 450 -23.23 2.89 -7.78
C GLN A 450 -22.13 2.03 -8.39
N THR A 451 -21.00 1.84 -7.70
CA THR A 451 -19.91 0.99 -8.15
C THR A 451 -20.35 -0.46 -8.28
N GLN A 452 -21.10 -0.98 -7.30
CA GLN A 452 -21.68 -2.33 -7.38
C GLN A 452 -22.67 -2.47 -8.52
N ASN A 453 -23.50 -1.45 -8.76
CA ASN A 453 -24.44 -1.42 -9.88
C ASN A 453 -23.71 -1.37 -11.23
N ASP A 454 -22.66 -0.56 -11.36
CA ASP A 454 -21.84 -0.45 -12.57
C ASP A 454 -21.11 -1.78 -12.85
N ILE A 455 -20.57 -2.42 -11.81
CA ILE A 455 -19.97 -3.77 -11.92
C ILE A 455 -21.02 -4.79 -12.37
N TYR A 456 -22.24 -4.72 -11.82
CA TYR A 456 -23.35 -5.60 -12.22
C TYR A 456 -23.73 -5.39 -13.69
N ILE A 457 -23.92 -4.14 -14.13
CA ILE A 457 -24.24 -3.78 -15.51
C ILE A 457 -23.13 -4.24 -16.46
N HIS A 458 -21.86 -4.00 -16.10
CA HIS A 458 -20.73 -4.44 -16.89
C HIS A 458 -20.67 -5.97 -17.03
N LYS A 459 -20.88 -6.72 -15.93
CA LYS A 459 -20.96 -8.20 -15.97
C LYS A 459 -22.14 -8.67 -16.84
N PHE A 460 -23.27 -7.97 -16.79
CA PHE A 460 -24.43 -8.27 -17.62
C PHE A 460 -24.13 -8.05 -19.10
N ASP A 461 -23.51 -6.92 -19.46
CA ASP A 461 -23.11 -6.63 -20.84
C ASP A 461 -22.11 -7.64 -21.38
N LEU A 462 -21.12 -8.00 -20.57
CA LEU A 462 -20.12 -8.99 -20.96
C LEU A 462 -20.80 -10.32 -21.31
N LYS A 463 -21.74 -10.79 -20.47
CA LYS A 463 -22.53 -12.01 -20.77
C LYS A 463 -23.41 -11.87 -22.00
N MET A 464 -23.97 -10.68 -22.24
CA MET A 464 -24.78 -10.44 -23.44
C MET A 464 -23.91 -10.39 -24.71
N ALA A 465 -22.73 -9.76 -24.62
CA ALA A 465 -21.75 -9.72 -25.70
C ALA A 465 -21.24 -11.14 -26.02
N GLU A 466 -20.93 -11.92 -24.99
CA GLU A 466 -20.56 -13.33 -25.13
C GLU A 466 -21.65 -14.12 -25.87
N ARG A 467 -22.91 -13.94 -25.47
CA ARG A 467 -24.05 -14.61 -26.11
C ARG A 467 -24.28 -14.15 -27.55
N GLU A 468 -24.05 -12.87 -27.84
CA GLU A 468 -24.22 -12.28 -29.17
C GLU A 468 -23.14 -12.78 -30.14
N VAL A 469 -21.89 -12.83 -29.68
CA VAL A 469 -20.72 -13.25 -30.46
C VAL A 469 -20.71 -14.76 -30.67
N THR A 470 -20.89 -15.54 -29.60
CA THR A 470 -20.75 -17.01 -29.66
C THR A 470 -22.05 -17.73 -29.98
N ARG A 471 -23.19 -17.01 -29.97
CA ARG A 471 -24.57 -17.53 -30.14
C ARG A 471 -25.00 -18.55 -29.08
N LYS A 472 -24.22 -18.73 -28.02
CA LYS A 472 -24.51 -19.56 -26.85
C LYS A 472 -23.90 -18.92 -25.60
N THR A 473 -24.14 -19.48 -24.42
CA THR A 473 -23.32 -19.14 -23.24
C THR A 473 -22.20 -20.16 -23.17
N LEU A 474 -20.95 -19.72 -23.10
CA LEU A 474 -19.81 -20.60 -22.92
C LEU A 474 -19.73 -21.02 -21.46
N ASN A 475 -19.46 -22.29 -21.24
CA ASN A 475 -19.03 -22.75 -19.92
C ASN A 475 -17.57 -22.30 -19.69
N ILE A 476 -17.16 -22.14 -18.42
CA ILE A 476 -15.80 -21.71 -18.03
C ILE A 476 -14.73 -22.51 -18.80
N ASN A 477 -14.92 -23.82 -18.93
CA ASN A 477 -13.95 -24.71 -19.58
C ASN A 477 -14.03 -24.70 -21.12
N GLU A 478 -15.12 -24.18 -21.71
CA GLU A 478 -15.28 -24.14 -23.17
C GLU A 478 -14.46 -23.01 -23.79
N TYR A 479 -14.33 -21.88 -23.10
CA TYR A 479 -13.52 -20.76 -23.57
C TYR A 479 -12.02 -21.11 -23.56
N ASP A 480 -11.56 -21.77 -22.50
CA ASP A 480 -10.16 -22.21 -22.37
C ASP A 480 -9.78 -23.33 -23.36
N ALA A 481 -10.78 -24.07 -23.86
CA ALA A 481 -10.58 -25.10 -24.88
C ALA A 481 -10.46 -24.55 -26.32
N LEU A 482 -10.72 -23.25 -26.52
CA LEU A 482 -10.56 -22.61 -27.82
C LEU A 482 -9.08 -22.43 -28.19
N THR A 483 -8.81 -22.37 -29.49
CA THR A 483 -7.46 -21.99 -29.94
C THR A 483 -7.19 -20.52 -29.62
N PHE A 484 -5.92 -20.16 -29.48
CA PHE A 484 -5.52 -18.77 -29.21
C PHE A 484 -6.10 -17.77 -30.23
N GLU A 485 -6.12 -18.12 -31.52
CA GLU A 485 -6.71 -17.29 -32.57
C GLU A 485 -8.22 -17.08 -32.39
N GLN A 486 -8.93 -18.13 -31.96
CA GLN A 486 -10.37 -18.05 -31.67
C GLN A 486 -10.66 -17.18 -30.43
N GLN A 487 -9.87 -17.34 -29.37
CA GLN A 487 -9.96 -16.50 -28.17
C GLN A 487 -9.72 -15.03 -28.50
N GLN A 488 -8.66 -14.74 -29.29
CA GLN A 488 -8.34 -13.38 -29.69
C GLN A 488 -9.46 -12.76 -30.54
N ARG A 489 -10.01 -13.52 -31.50
CA ARG A 489 -11.12 -13.07 -32.33
C ARG A 489 -12.39 -12.80 -31.49
N TYR A 490 -12.75 -13.71 -30.59
CA TYR A 490 -13.92 -13.51 -29.72
C TYR A 490 -13.75 -12.33 -28.79
N ASN A 491 -12.56 -12.12 -28.22
CA ASN A 491 -12.28 -10.95 -27.39
C ASN A 491 -12.46 -9.63 -28.16
N GLN A 492 -12.00 -9.57 -29.42
CA GLN A 492 -12.19 -8.41 -30.28
C GLN A 492 -13.68 -8.18 -30.59
N GLU A 493 -14.40 -9.22 -31.01
CA GLU A 493 -15.84 -9.12 -31.33
C GLU A 493 -16.67 -8.75 -30.10
N MET A 494 -16.40 -9.32 -28.92
CA MET A 494 -17.08 -8.99 -27.66
C MET A 494 -16.82 -7.55 -27.23
N THR A 495 -15.58 -7.07 -27.39
CA THR A 495 -15.21 -5.68 -27.09
C THR A 495 -16.02 -4.71 -27.94
N GLU A 496 -16.20 -4.98 -29.23
CA GLU A 496 -16.98 -4.12 -30.12
C GLU A 496 -18.48 -4.13 -29.78
N VAL A 497 -19.04 -5.29 -29.38
CA VAL A 497 -20.43 -5.37 -28.89
C VAL A 497 -20.60 -4.60 -27.58
N MET A 498 -19.67 -4.75 -26.64
CA MET A 498 -19.68 -4.00 -25.38
C MET A 498 -19.62 -2.49 -25.63
N LYS A 499 -18.72 -2.01 -26.49
CA LYS A 499 -18.65 -0.59 -26.85
C LYS A 499 -19.98 -0.07 -27.38
N LYS A 500 -20.63 -0.80 -28.29
CA LYS A 500 -21.95 -0.41 -28.83
C LYS A 500 -23.02 -0.33 -27.74
N ARG A 501 -23.04 -1.27 -26.81
CA ARG A 501 -24.00 -1.29 -25.68
C ARG A 501 -23.78 -0.13 -24.72
N ILE A 502 -22.52 0.14 -24.38
CA ILE A 502 -22.13 1.28 -23.55
C ILE A 502 -22.57 2.59 -24.22
N HIS A 503 -22.26 2.79 -25.50
CA HIS A 503 -22.70 3.96 -26.26
C HIS A 503 -24.23 4.09 -26.31
N HIS A 504 -24.96 2.98 -26.47
CA HIS A 504 -26.41 3.00 -26.50
C HIS A 504 -27.03 3.43 -25.16
N ARG A 505 -26.46 3.00 -24.02
CA ARG A 505 -26.91 3.45 -22.70
C ARG A 505 -26.66 4.94 -22.49
N TYR A 506 -25.44 5.42 -22.77
CA TYR A 506 -25.15 6.84 -22.65
C TYR A 506 -26.04 7.70 -23.56
N ALA A 507 -26.33 7.23 -24.78
CA ALA A 507 -27.25 7.92 -25.68
C ALA A 507 -28.72 7.93 -25.18
N ASN A 508 -29.11 7.00 -24.30
CA ASN A 508 -30.43 6.95 -23.69
C ASN A 508 -30.49 7.75 -22.37
N GLU A 509 -29.40 7.85 -21.63
CA GLU A 509 -29.31 8.69 -20.41
C GLU A 509 -29.26 10.19 -20.73
N LEU A 510 -28.80 10.55 -21.92
CA LEU A 510 -28.77 11.94 -22.41
C LEU A 510 -30.11 12.42 -23.01
N LYS A 511 -31.12 11.55 -23.13
CA LYS A 511 -32.46 11.89 -23.62
C LYS A 511 -33.42 12.04 -22.46
#